data_AF-A0A7L3PJI2-F1
#
_entry.id   AF-A0A7L3PJI2-F1
#
_cell.length_a   1.000
_cell.length_b   1.000
_cell.length_c   1.000
_cell.angle_alpha   90.00
_cell.angle_beta   90.00
_cell.angle_gamma   90.00
#
_symmetry.space_group_name_H-M   'P 1'
#
loop_
_entity.id
_entity.type
_entity.pdbx_description
1 polymer ?
#
loop_
_entity_poly.entity_id
_entity_poly.type
_entity_poly.pdbx_seq_one_letter_code
_entity_poly.pdbx_strand_id
1 'polypeptide(L)'
;QVSPALRTPRRPVWLCSIPGRLGVLFGTDSRLLSHWRAERAFHLHFYSGQREQTQTAHLRIDTHSHHWEDAPSEDPCSPGKRCPALEMAIRTKWAGATISWNGTDPFF
;
A
#
# COMPACT_ATOMS: atom_id res chain seq x y z
N GLN A 1 1.09 -2.48 25.92
CA GLN A 1 -0.27 -2.51 25.34
C GLN A 1 -0.48 -1.24 24.53
N VAL A 2 -0.70 -1.34 23.22
CA VAL A 2 -0.93 -0.18 22.33
C VAL A 2 -2.45 -0.03 22.14
N SER A 3 -3.00 1.17 22.26
CA SER A 3 -4.44 1.39 22.17
C SER A 3 -5.00 0.99 20.78
N PRO A 4 -6.24 0.47 20.67
CA PRO A 4 -6.86 0.16 19.39
C PRO A 4 -6.98 1.38 18.45
N ALA A 5 -7.14 2.59 19.03
CA ALA A 5 -7.16 3.85 18.29
C ALA A 5 -5.80 4.21 17.66
N LEU A 6 -4.69 3.63 18.14
CA LEU A 6 -3.38 3.73 17.51
C LEU A 6 -3.20 2.73 16.35
N ARG A 7 -4.04 1.68 16.25
CA ARG A 7 -3.95 0.69 15.15
C ARG A 7 -4.58 1.18 13.85
N THR A 8 -5.64 1.98 13.93
CA THR A 8 -6.31 2.53 12.75
C THR A 8 -6.37 4.05 12.84
N PRO A 9 -5.54 4.79 12.08
CA PRO A 9 -5.54 6.24 12.16
C PRO A 9 -6.90 6.80 11.69
N ARG A 10 -7.34 7.93 12.26
CA ARG A 10 -8.58 8.61 11.85
C ARG A 10 -8.52 9.16 10.42
N ARG A 11 -7.31 9.46 9.96
CA ARG A 11 -7.03 9.88 8.58
C ARG A 11 -6.19 8.80 7.92
N PRO A 12 -6.35 8.57 6.61
CA PRO A 12 -5.51 7.63 5.88
C PRO A 12 -4.12 8.22 5.63
N VAL A 13 -3.33 8.40 6.69
CA VAL A 13 -1.96 8.91 6.63
C VAL A 13 -1.10 8.02 7.51
N TRP A 14 0.00 7.52 6.94
CA TRP A 14 0.95 6.63 7.59
C TRP A 14 2.36 7.11 7.35
N LEU A 15 3.20 6.95 8.38
CA LEU A 15 4.65 6.97 8.21
C LEU A 15 5.10 5.54 7.89
N CYS A 16 5.78 5.37 6.77
CA CYS A 16 6.33 4.10 6.34
C CYS A 16 7.83 4.10 6.61
N SER A 17 8.27 3.14 7.42
CA SER A 17 9.69 2.77 7.54
C SER A 17 9.91 1.58 6.65
N ILE A 18 10.50 1.81 5.48
CA ILE A 18 10.95 0.77 4.55
C ILE A 18 12.49 0.71 4.61
N PRO A 19 13.13 -0.41 4.25
CA PRO A 19 14.57 -0.56 4.40
C PRO A 19 15.35 0.61 3.77
N GLY A 20 16.04 1.39 4.61
CA GLY A 20 16.85 2.54 4.21
C GLY A 20 16.09 3.82 3.86
N ARG A 21 14.75 3.87 3.96
CA ARG A 21 13.96 5.06 3.60
C ARG A 21 12.76 5.25 4.55
N LEU A 22 12.55 6.50 4.97
CA LEU A 22 11.30 6.93 5.60
C LEU A 22 10.45 7.62 4.54
N GLY A 23 9.14 7.40 4.58
CA GLY A 23 8.22 8.09 3.68
C GLY A 23 6.85 8.27 4.29
N VAL A 24 6.04 9.09 3.63
CA VAL A 24 4.65 9.30 3.96
C VAL A 24 3.80 8.60 2.91
N LEU A 25 2.91 7.72 3.37
CA LEU A 25 1.89 7.08 2.56
C LEU A 25 0.54 7.68 2.97
N PHE A 26 -0.27 8.13 2.00
CA PHE A 26 -1.56 8.72 2.33
C PHE A 26 -2.64 8.51 1.26
N GLY A 27 -3.88 8.39 1.72
CA GLY A 27 -5.07 8.49 0.91
C GLY A 27 -5.66 9.90 0.95
N THR A 28 -6.38 10.28 -0.08
CA THR A 28 -7.07 11.59 -0.15
C THR A 28 -8.55 11.49 0.24
N ASP A 29 -9.16 10.30 0.14
CA ASP A 29 -10.53 10.07 0.62
C ASP A 29 -10.54 9.85 2.14
N SER A 30 -11.11 10.79 2.89
CA SER A 30 -11.22 10.70 4.35
C SER A 30 -12.07 9.52 4.83
N ARG A 31 -12.90 8.94 3.96
CA ARG A 31 -13.76 7.79 4.28
C ARG A 31 -13.06 6.46 4.10
N LEU A 32 -11.84 6.44 3.54
CA LEU A 32 -11.10 5.23 3.21
C LEU A 32 -11.05 4.22 4.36
N LEU A 33 -10.92 4.71 5.60
CA LEU A 33 -10.79 3.86 6.79
C LEU A 33 -12.09 3.67 7.58
N SER A 34 -13.16 4.37 7.20
CA SER A 34 -14.45 4.35 7.91
C SER A 34 -15.58 3.77 7.07
N HIS A 35 -15.36 3.51 5.78
CA HIS A 35 -16.37 3.02 4.87
C HIS A 35 -15.86 1.83 4.06
N TRP A 36 -16.40 0.64 4.34
CA TRP A 36 -16.00 -0.61 3.71
C TRP A 36 -15.98 -0.54 2.18
N ARG A 37 -16.93 0.17 1.56
CA ARG A 37 -16.99 0.32 0.10
C ARG A 37 -15.84 1.18 -0.44
N ALA A 38 -15.42 2.20 0.31
CA ALA A 38 -14.25 3.01 -0.05
C ALA A 38 -12.95 2.22 0.14
N GLU A 39 -12.93 1.24 1.03
CA GLU A 39 -11.78 0.36 1.28
C GLU A 39 -11.65 -0.77 0.23
N ARG A 40 -12.66 -1.00 -0.63
CA ARG A 40 -12.59 -2.03 -1.69
C ARG A 40 -11.59 -1.69 -2.79
N ALA A 41 -11.61 -0.45 -3.25
CA ALA A 41 -10.72 0.04 -4.29
C ALA A 41 -10.47 1.53 -4.10
N PHE A 42 -9.21 1.92 -4.03
CA PHE A 42 -8.82 3.30 -3.71
C PHE A 42 -7.41 3.59 -4.17
N HIS A 43 -7.02 4.86 -4.07
CA HIS A 43 -5.68 5.30 -4.39
C HIS A 43 -4.91 5.72 -3.14
N LEU A 44 -3.62 5.40 -3.14
CA LEU A 44 -2.64 5.89 -2.17
C LEU A 44 -1.54 6.67 -2.89
N HIS A 45 -0.97 7.61 -2.18
CA HIS A 45 0.14 8.44 -2.62
C HIS A 45 1.32 8.17 -1.70
N PHE A 46 2.50 7.97 -2.27
CA PHE A 46 3.71 7.77 -1.50
C PHE A 46 4.78 8.81 -1.83
N TYR A 47 5.36 9.37 -0.79
CA TYR A 47 6.46 10.33 -0.88
C TYR A 47 7.58 9.97 0.10
N SER A 48 8.77 9.67 -0.41
CA SER A 48 9.97 9.32 0.38
C SER A 48 10.82 10.55 0.74
N GLY A 49 10.58 11.70 0.12
CA GLY A 49 11.39 12.91 0.31
C GLY A 49 12.82 12.80 -0.24
N GLN A 50 13.13 11.73 -0.97
CA GLN A 50 14.43 11.54 -1.59
C GLN A 50 14.52 12.26 -2.93
N ARG A 51 15.74 12.65 -3.30
CA ARG A 51 16.00 13.47 -4.48
C ARG A 51 15.72 12.71 -5.78
N GLU A 52 15.85 11.39 -5.73
CA GLU A 52 15.59 10.45 -6.82
C GLU A 52 14.07 10.36 -7.13
N GLN A 53 13.21 10.65 -6.14
CA GLN A 53 11.77 10.68 -6.34
C GLN A 53 11.34 12.03 -6.93
N THR A 54 11.39 12.14 -8.26
CA THR A 54 10.98 13.34 -8.99
C THR A 54 9.46 13.51 -9.14
N GLN A 55 8.69 12.45 -8.85
CA GLN A 55 7.24 12.44 -8.94
C GLN A 55 6.61 11.65 -7.78
N THR A 56 5.42 12.08 -7.33
CA THR A 56 4.66 11.34 -6.33
C THR A 56 4.22 9.99 -6.89
N ALA A 57 4.51 8.91 -6.17
CA ALA A 57 4.03 7.59 -6.58
C ALA A 57 2.55 7.44 -6.29
N HIS A 58 1.77 7.21 -7.33
CA HIS A 58 0.33 7.10 -7.26
C HIS A 58 -0.09 5.64 -7.41
N LEU A 59 -0.43 5.01 -6.31
CA LEU A 59 -0.75 3.59 -6.23
C LEU A 59 -2.25 3.38 -6.33
N ARG A 60 -2.70 2.44 -7.15
CA ARG A 60 -4.06 1.91 -7.09
C ARG A 60 -4.08 0.62 -6.29
N ILE A 61 -4.92 0.57 -5.27
CA ILE A 61 -5.10 -0.56 -4.37
C ILE A 61 -6.47 -1.18 -4.63
N ASP A 62 -6.51 -2.48 -4.85
CA ASP A 62 -7.74 -3.27 -4.93
C ASP A 62 -7.67 -4.39 -3.88
N THR A 63 -8.59 -4.34 -2.91
CA THR A 63 -8.66 -5.30 -1.79
C THR A 63 -9.66 -6.41 -2.03
N HIS A 64 -10.41 -6.35 -3.14
CA HIS A 64 -11.44 -7.32 -3.51
C HIS A 64 -10.97 -8.25 -4.65
N SER A 65 -9.74 -8.11 -5.14
CA SER A 65 -9.18 -9.08 -6.09
C SER A 65 -9.10 -10.46 -5.43
N HIS A 66 -10.02 -11.36 -5.78
CA HIS A 66 -10.08 -12.74 -5.30
C HIS A 66 -8.98 -13.58 -5.96
N HIS A 67 -7.72 -13.39 -5.59
CA HIS A 67 -6.64 -14.30 -6.02
C HIS A 67 -6.53 -15.54 -5.15
N TRP A 68 -7.41 -15.71 -4.14
CA TRP A 68 -7.33 -16.82 -3.20
C TRP A 68 -8.12 -18.07 -3.65
N GLU A 69 -9.05 -17.95 -4.62
CA GLU A 69 -9.89 -19.07 -5.10
C GLU A 69 -9.41 -19.71 -6.41
N ASP A 70 -8.62 -19.01 -7.23
CA ASP A 70 -8.19 -19.49 -8.56
C ASP A 70 -6.72 -19.93 -8.57
N ALA A 71 -6.45 -21.12 -8.01
CA ALA A 71 -5.17 -21.83 -8.12
C ALA A 71 -3.94 -21.03 -7.58
N PRO A 72 -2.76 -21.64 -7.37
CA PRO A 72 -1.57 -20.87 -7.01
C PRO A 72 -1.07 -20.13 -8.26
N SER A 73 -1.80 -19.11 -8.69
CA SER A 73 -1.26 -18.11 -9.60
C SER A 73 -0.25 -17.32 -8.80
N GLU A 74 1.02 -17.70 -8.99
CA GLU A 74 2.24 -17.04 -8.55
C GLU A 74 1.99 -15.87 -7.60
N ASP A 75 2.12 -16.16 -6.30
CA ASP A 75 2.21 -15.15 -5.25
C ASP A 75 3.07 -13.99 -5.79
N PRO A 76 2.68 -12.72 -5.72
CA PRO A 76 3.50 -11.62 -6.24
C PRO A 76 4.90 -11.61 -5.60
N CYS A 77 5.07 -12.34 -4.48
CA CYS A 77 6.30 -12.64 -3.77
C CYS A 77 6.77 -14.11 -3.94
N SER A 78 6.47 -14.74 -5.08
CA SER A 78 6.98 -16.07 -5.45
C SER A 78 8.51 -16.08 -5.40
N PRO A 79 9.15 -17.23 -5.10
CA PRO A 79 10.60 -17.32 -5.05
C PRO A 79 11.22 -16.88 -6.39
N GLY A 80 11.78 -15.66 -6.41
CA GLY A 80 12.35 -15.02 -7.59
C GLY A 80 11.77 -13.63 -7.93
N LYS A 81 10.56 -13.29 -7.47
CA LYS A 81 9.90 -12.00 -7.74
C LYS A 81 10.14 -11.02 -6.59
N ARG A 82 10.89 -9.94 -6.85
CA ARG A 82 11.13 -8.89 -5.85
C ARG A 82 9.84 -8.11 -5.60
N CYS A 83 9.24 -8.29 -4.43
CA CYS A 83 8.19 -7.39 -3.95
C CYS A 83 8.82 -6.09 -3.40
N PRO A 84 8.39 -4.90 -3.86
CA PRO A 84 8.82 -3.65 -3.26
C PRO A 84 8.44 -3.61 -1.77
N ALA A 85 9.33 -3.11 -0.91
CA ALA A 85 9.08 -3.05 0.53
C ALA A 85 7.80 -2.26 0.88
N LEU A 86 7.45 -1.26 0.07
CA LEU A 86 6.22 -0.50 0.23
C LEU A 86 4.96 -1.35 0.00
N GLU A 87 4.98 -2.26 -0.99
CA GLU A 87 3.87 -3.18 -1.20
C GLU A 87 3.67 -4.11 0.00
N MET A 88 4.78 -4.63 0.55
CA MET A 88 4.73 -5.45 1.75
C MET A 88 4.16 -4.67 2.93
N ALA A 89 4.57 -3.42 3.13
CA ALA A 89 4.02 -2.54 4.16
C ALA A 89 2.51 -2.31 3.98
N ILE A 90 2.04 -2.05 2.75
CA ILE A 90 0.61 -1.88 2.44
C ILE A 90 -0.17 -3.17 2.76
N ARG A 91 0.37 -4.33 2.41
CA ARG A 91 -0.27 -5.64 2.67
C ARG A 91 -0.35 -6.01 4.16
N THR A 92 0.42 -5.37 5.04
CA THR A 92 0.21 -5.52 6.50
C THR A 92 -1.14 -4.98 6.96
N LYS A 93 -1.70 -4.02 6.23
CA LYS A 93 -3.02 -3.44 6.48
C LYS A 93 -4.09 -4.09 5.61
N TRP A 94 -3.85 -4.20 4.31
CA TRP A 94 -4.79 -4.77 3.36
C TRP A 94 -4.23 -6.08 2.79
N ALA A 95 -4.39 -7.16 3.56
CA ALA A 95 -3.94 -8.48 3.16
C ALA A 95 -4.55 -8.90 1.81
N GLY A 96 -3.75 -9.48 0.93
CA GLY A 96 -4.19 -9.90 -0.41
C GLY A 96 -4.42 -8.76 -1.42
N ALA A 97 -4.20 -7.50 -1.04
CA ALA A 97 -4.44 -6.40 -1.96
C ALA A 97 -3.53 -6.45 -3.19
N THR A 98 -4.14 -6.21 -4.35
CA THR A 98 -3.43 -5.96 -5.60
C THR A 98 -3.00 -4.50 -5.66
N ILE A 99 -1.75 -4.26 -6.05
CA ILE A 99 -1.14 -2.93 -6.04
C ILE A 99 -0.63 -2.64 -7.46
N SER A 100 -1.12 -1.54 -8.04
CA SER A 100 -0.63 -1.01 -9.32
C SER A 100 0.09 0.31 -9.07
N TRP A 101 1.33 0.43 -9.57
CA TRP A 101 2.13 1.66 -9.46
C TRP A 101 1.75 2.74 -10.48
N ASN A 102 0.77 2.46 -11.35
CA ASN A 102 0.24 3.38 -12.36
C ASN A 102 1.33 4.06 -13.21
N GLY A 103 2.38 3.32 -13.57
CA GLY A 103 3.51 3.82 -14.37
C GLY A 103 4.64 4.45 -13.58
N THR A 104 4.54 4.51 -12.24
CA THR A 104 5.67 4.92 -11.38
C THR A 104 6.60 3.73 -11.13
N ASP A 105 7.92 3.96 -11.08
CA ASP A 105 8.89 2.89 -10.79
C ASP A 105 8.88 2.49 -9.30
N PRO A 106 8.63 1.24 -8.91
CA PRO A 106 8.61 0.84 -7.50
C PRO A 106 9.89 1.07 -6.67
N PHE A 107 11.03 1.35 -7.31
CA PHE A 107 12.36 1.35 -6.67
C PHE A 107 13.15 2.66 -6.73
N PHE A 108 12.54 3.78 -7.18
CA PHE A 108 13.17 5.11 -7.12
C PHE A 108 13.85 5.33 -5.76
#